data_AF-A0A2J5PJ64-F1
#
_entry.id   AF-A0A2J5PJ64-F1
#
_cell.length_a   1.000
_cell.length_b   1.000
_cell.length_c   1.000
_cell.angle_alpha   90.00
_cell.angle_beta   90.00
_cell.angle_gamma   90.00
#
_symmetry.space_group_name_H-M   'P 1'
#
loop_
_entity.id
_entity.type
_entity.pdbx_description
1 polymer ?
#
loop_
_entity_poly.entity_id
_entity_poly.type
_entity_poly.pdbx_seq_one_letter_code
_entity_poly.pdbx_strand_id
1 'polypeptide(L)'
;MNNTTPIKALAAAVLLTFGFGLAAHAAPVNKGASEMNHEQRVSDTLSASQQAIPLIAASMASSQMDKLNAALNQGLDAGLTINEAKEILVQLYAYTGFPRSLNALSELMKVVEARKQR
;
A
#
# COMPACT_ATOMS: atom_id res chain seq x y z
N MET A 1 22.78 42.16 41.93
CA MET A 1 21.64 41.49 41.29
C MET A 1 21.73 40.01 41.55
N ASN A 2 20.60 39.43 41.92
CA ASN A 2 20.45 38.32 42.85
C ASN A 2 20.09 37.07 42.04
N ASN A 3 20.89 36.02 42.18
CA ASN A 3 20.68 34.70 41.59
C ASN A 3 20.34 33.70 42.70
N THR A 4 19.07 33.36 42.84
CA THR A 4 18.53 32.44 43.85
C THR A 4 18.64 30.98 43.41
N THR A 5 19.21 30.15 44.28
CA THR A 5 19.30 28.67 44.18
C THR A 5 18.21 27.99 45.07
N PRO A 6 18.20 26.66 45.36
CA PRO A 6 17.14 25.71 44.98
C PRO A 6 16.46 25.02 46.20
N ILE A 7 15.42 24.19 46.00
CA ILE A 7 14.94 23.26 47.06
C ILE A 7 14.66 21.86 46.49
N LYS A 8 15.29 20.87 47.13
CA LYS A 8 15.16 19.41 46.97
C LYS A 8 14.18 18.82 48.01
N ALA A 9 13.84 17.54 47.80
CA ALA A 9 13.24 16.55 48.72
C ALA A 9 11.70 16.49 48.71
N LEU A 10 10.99 15.35 48.87
CA LEU A 10 11.30 14.09 49.56
C LEU A 10 10.36 12.96 49.09
N ALA A 11 10.83 11.71 49.21
CA ALA A 11 10.20 10.44 48.88
C ALA A 11 9.05 9.97 49.82
N ALA A 12 8.25 8.98 49.38
CA ALA A 12 7.79 7.87 50.22
C ALA A 12 7.20 6.70 49.39
N ALA A 13 7.66 5.48 49.67
CA ALA A 13 7.23 4.19 49.12
C ALA A 13 6.44 3.42 50.18
N VAL A 14 5.48 2.56 49.78
CA VAL A 14 4.93 1.51 50.64
C VAL A 14 4.73 0.23 49.83
N LEU A 15 5.44 -0.82 50.25
CA LEU A 15 5.45 -2.19 49.76
C LEU A 15 4.91 -3.05 50.90
N LEU A 16 3.83 -3.81 50.67
CA LEU A 16 3.25 -4.72 51.67
C LEU A 16 3.07 -6.11 51.06
N THR A 17 4.01 -6.99 51.39
CA THR A 17 3.99 -8.43 51.16
C THR A 17 3.44 -9.15 52.40
N PHE A 18 2.50 -10.09 52.25
CA PHE A 18 2.29 -11.17 53.25
C PHE A 18 1.46 -12.33 52.66
N GLY A 19 1.91 -13.58 52.87
CA GLY A 19 1.02 -14.75 52.86
C GLY A 19 1.47 -15.95 52.00
N PHE A 20 2.06 -16.96 52.66
CA PHE A 20 2.46 -18.28 52.16
C PHE A 20 1.29 -19.30 52.29
N GLY A 21 1.05 -20.18 51.29
CA GLY A 21 0.04 -21.25 51.42
C GLY A 21 -0.17 -22.17 50.19
N LEU A 22 0.51 -23.32 50.20
CA LEU A 22 0.16 -24.70 49.76
C LEU A 22 -0.87 -24.99 48.62
N ALA A 23 -0.33 -25.57 47.52
CA ALA A 23 -0.81 -26.62 46.60
C ALA A 23 -2.22 -26.61 45.94
N ALA A 24 -2.24 -26.53 44.60
CA ALA A 24 -3.10 -27.38 43.74
C ALA A 24 -2.52 -27.44 42.32
N HIS A 25 -2.40 -28.66 41.79
CA HIS A 25 -1.91 -28.95 40.44
C HIS A 25 -2.97 -28.53 39.42
N ALA A 26 -2.63 -27.60 38.52
CA ALA A 26 -3.44 -27.29 37.34
C ALA A 26 -2.71 -27.76 36.08
N ALA A 27 -3.36 -28.62 35.30
CA ALA A 27 -2.86 -29.27 34.09
C ALA A 27 -2.30 -28.25 33.06
N PRO A 28 -1.30 -28.64 32.24
CA PRO A 28 -0.85 -27.77 31.16
C PRO A 28 -1.96 -27.68 30.10
N VAL A 29 -2.63 -26.53 30.06
CA VAL A 29 -3.46 -26.16 28.91
C VAL A 29 -2.54 -26.02 27.70
N ASN A 30 -2.80 -26.89 26.71
CA ASN A 30 -2.23 -26.91 25.39
C ASN A 30 -2.24 -25.51 24.76
N LYS A 31 -1.10 -24.82 24.76
CA LYS A 31 -0.88 -23.64 23.91
C LYS A 31 -0.44 -24.10 22.53
N GLY A 32 -1.39 -24.67 21.79
CA GLY A 32 -1.32 -24.68 20.33
C GLY A 32 -1.61 -23.27 19.80
N ALA A 33 -0.75 -22.29 20.11
CA ALA A 33 -0.74 -21.03 19.41
C ALA A 33 0.02 -21.28 18.10
N SER A 34 -0.72 -21.54 17.04
CA SER A 34 -0.19 -21.53 15.68
C SER A 34 0.46 -20.18 15.44
N GLU A 35 1.79 -20.17 15.38
CA GLU A 35 2.60 -19.04 14.96
C GLU A 35 2.25 -18.71 13.50
N MET A 36 1.29 -17.81 13.31
CA MET A 36 1.06 -17.19 12.00
C MET A 36 2.16 -16.14 11.77
N ASN A 37 3.35 -16.60 11.41
CA ASN A 37 4.44 -15.74 11.01
C ASN A 37 4.21 -15.25 9.57
N HIS A 38 3.38 -14.22 9.40
CA HIS A 38 3.36 -13.43 8.16
C HIS A 38 4.39 -12.30 8.31
N GLU A 39 5.66 -12.61 8.09
CA GLU A 39 6.65 -11.59 7.75
C GLU A 39 6.31 -11.05 6.36
N GLN A 40 5.39 -10.09 6.30
CA GLN A 40 5.15 -9.33 5.08
C GLN A 40 6.37 -8.41 4.89
N ARG A 41 7.37 -8.89 4.14
CA ARG A 41 8.51 -8.05 3.74
C ARG A 41 7.99 -6.93 2.86
N VAL A 42 7.89 -5.73 3.44
CA VAL A 42 7.70 -4.51 2.67
C VAL A 42 8.92 -4.35 1.79
N SER A 43 8.73 -4.49 0.47
CA SER A 43 9.76 -4.19 -0.51
C SER A 43 9.68 -2.70 -0.85
N ASP A 44 10.82 -2.01 -0.82
CA ASP A 44 10.91 -0.59 -1.19
C ASP A 44 10.71 -0.36 -2.70
N THR A 45 10.64 -1.42 -3.52
CA THR A 45 10.53 -1.34 -4.97
C THR A 45 9.15 -1.75 -5.47
N LEU A 46 8.53 -0.90 -6.30
CA LEU A 46 7.27 -1.19 -6.99
C LEU A 46 7.42 -2.38 -7.95
N SER A 47 6.37 -3.21 -8.05
CA SER A 47 6.29 -4.27 -9.05
C SER A 47 6.23 -3.72 -10.48
N ALA A 48 6.51 -4.54 -11.49
CA ALA A 48 6.41 -4.13 -12.89
C ALA A 48 5.02 -3.59 -13.26
N SER A 49 3.95 -4.23 -12.77
CA SER A 49 2.57 -3.77 -12.92
C SER A 49 2.35 -2.40 -12.26
N GLN A 50 2.82 -2.23 -11.02
CA GLN A 50 2.73 -0.96 -10.29
C GLN A 50 3.52 0.17 -10.98
N GLN A 51 4.65 -0.13 -11.61
CA GLN A 51 5.46 0.83 -12.36
C GLN A 51 4.78 1.27 -13.67
N ALA A 52 3.94 0.44 -14.28
CA ALA A 52 3.22 0.81 -15.49
C ALA A 52 2.10 1.85 -15.24
N ILE A 53 1.48 1.82 -14.05
CA ILE A 53 0.39 2.75 -13.67
C ILE A 53 0.77 4.23 -13.88
N PRO A 54 1.88 4.75 -13.31
CA PRO A 54 2.25 6.15 -13.50
C PRO A 54 2.60 6.49 -14.96
N LEU A 55 3.13 5.53 -15.74
CA LEU A 55 3.43 5.73 -17.16
C LEU A 55 2.15 5.92 -17.98
N ILE A 56 1.13 5.10 -17.73
CA ILE A 56 -0.19 5.21 -18.35
C ILE A 56 -0.83 6.56 -17.97
N ALA A 57 -0.85 6.87 -16.67
CA ALA A 57 -1.47 8.09 -16.15
C ALA A 57 -0.79 9.37 -16.71
N ALA A 58 0.54 9.44 -16.69
CA ALA A 58 1.27 10.60 -17.19
C ALA A 58 1.11 10.79 -18.71
N SER A 59 1.14 9.70 -19.47
CA SER A 59 0.95 9.74 -20.93
C SER A 59 -0.45 10.17 -21.31
N MET A 60 -1.47 9.66 -20.62
CA MET A 60 -2.86 10.10 -20.78
C MET A 60 -3.03 11.58 -20.43
N ALA A 61 -2.58 12.00 -19.24
CA ALA A 61 -2.76 13.37 -18.74
C ALA A 61 -2.13 14.41 -19.68
N SER A 62 -1.00 14.04 -20.30
CA SER A 62 -0.29 14.88 -21.28
C SER A 62 -0.80 14.71 -22.71
N SER A 63 -1.78 13.83 -22.95
CA SER A 63 -2.26 13.42 -24.28
C SER A 63 -1.18 12.96 -25.27
N GLN A 64 -0.15 12.28 -24.78
CA GLN A 64 0.89 11.67 -25.60
C GLN A 64 0.43 10.27 -26.04
N MET A 65 -0.38 10.19 -27.11
CA MET A 65 -1.07 8.94 -27.50
C MET A 65 -0.14 7.79 -27.88
N ASP A 66 0.98 8.05 -28.56
CA ASP A 66 1.96 7.00 -28.88
C ASP A 66 2.59 6.40 -27.62
N LYS A 67 2.91 7.27 -26.63
CA LYS A 67 3.44 6.83 -25.33
C LYS A 67 2.37 6.12 -24.51
N LEU A 68 1.12 6.55 -24.60
CA LEU A 68 0.01 5.87 -23.96
C LEU A 68 -0.16 4.46 -24.54
N ASN A 69 -0.14 4.29 -25.85
CA ASN A 69 -0.21 2.98 -26.50
C ASN A 69 0.90 2.04 -26.01
N ALA A 70 2.14 2.54 -25.97
CA ALA A 70 3.28 1.78 -25.46
C ALA A 70 3.11 1.42 -23.97
N ALA A 71 2.72 2.38 -23.13
CA ALA A 71 2.51 2.16 -21.70
C ALA A 71 1.36 1.18 -21.41
N LEU A 72 0.29 1.21 -22.21
CA LEU A 72 -0.82 0.26 -22.11
C LEU A 72 -0.37 -1.16 -22.48
N ASN A 73 0.36 -1.34 -23.57
CA ASN A 73 0.92 -2.66 -23.90
C ASN A 73 1.88 -3.16 -22.82
N GLN A 74 2.80 -2.31 -22.36
CA GLN A 74 3.72 -2.65 -21.27
C GLN A 74 2.97 -3.03 -19.99
N GLY A 75 1.90 -2.30 -19.64
CA GLY A 75 1.07 -2.61 -18.48
C GLY A 75 0.40 -3.97 -18.59
N LEU A 76 -0.19 -4.28 -19.74
CA LEU A 76 -0.83 -5.57 -19.99
C LEU A 76 0.19 -6.73 -20.00
N ASP A 77 1.38 -6.50 -20.54
CA ASP A 77 2.47 -7.49 -20.53
C ASP A 77 3.03 -7.69 -19.11
N ALA A 78 3.02 -6.65 -18.28
CA ALA A 78 3.39 -6.70 -16.86
C ALA A 78 2.29 -7.28 -15.94
N GLY A 79 1.16 -7.69 -16.51
CA GLY A 79 0.07 -8.36 -15.80
C GLY A 79 -1.06 -7.47 -15.29
N LEU A 80 -1.13 -6.19 -15.69
CA LEU A 80 -2.36 -5.41 -15.48
C LEU A 80 -3.50 -6.04 -16.28
N THR A 81 -4.66 -6.14 -15.65
CA THR A 81 -5.90 -6.48 -16.34
C THR A 81 -6.40 -5.29 -17.16
N ILE A 82 -7.22 -5.59 -18.18
CA ILE A 82 -7.90 -4.55 -18.98
C ILE A 82 -8.76 -3.65 -18.07
N ASN A 83 -9.38 -4.22 -17.02
CA ASN A 83 -10.19 -3.47 -16.08
C ASN A 83 -9.33 -2.50 -15.25
N GLU A 84 -8.18 -2.93 -14.71
CA GLU A 84 -7.29 -2.03 -13.98
C GLU A 84 -6.77 -0.90 -14.88
N ALA A 85 -6.36 -1.21 -16.13
CA ALA A 85 -5.97 -0.18 -17.09
C ALA A 85 -7.11 0.82 -17.34
N LYS A 86 -8.33 0.35 -17.55
CA LYS A 86 -9.53 1.19 -17.71
C LYS A 86 -9.78 2.07 -16.48
N GLU A 87 -9.67 1.53 -15.26
CA GLU A 87 -9.89 2.30 -14.03
C GLU A 87 -8.87 3.43 -13.86
N ILE A 88 -7.60 3.24 -14.27
CA ILE A 88 -6.62 4.33 -14.30
C ILE A 88 -7.12 5.48 -15.20
N LEU A 89 -7.62 5.15 -16.40
CA LEU A 89 -8.07 6.15 -17.37
C LEU A 89 -9.37 6.85 -16.94
N VAL A 90 -10.31 6.10 -16.36
CA VAL A 90 -11.58 6.64 -15.84
C VAL A 90 -11.32 7.49 -14.61
N GLN A 91 -10.42 7.09 -13.70
CA GLN A 91 -10.12 7.88 -12.51
C GLN A 91 -9.52 9.24 -12.87
N LEU A 92 -8.68 9.31 -13.91
CA LEU A 92 -8.10 10.57 -14.38
C LEU A 92 -9.12 11.52 -15.02
N TYR A 93 -10.34 11.09 -15.33
CA TYR A 93 -11.42 11.97 -15.80
C TYR A 93 -11.61 13.17 -14.87
N ALA A 94 -11.65 12.91 -13.55
CA ALA A 94 -11.88 13.93 -12.54
C ALA A 94 -10.76 14.98 -12.48
N TYR A 95 -9.55 14.64 -12.94
CA TYR A 95 -8.35 15.48 -12.83
C TYR A 95 -7.91 16.12 -14.15
N THR A 96 -8.23 15.48 -15.28
CA THR A 96 -7.72 15.87 -16.61
C THR A 96 -8.83 16.17 -17.63
N GLY A 97 -10.08 15.97 -17.23
CA GLY A 97 -11.27 16.31 -18.02
C GLY A 97 -11.71 15.21 -19.00
N PHE A 98 -12.95 15.35 -19.45
CA PHE A 98 -13.64 14.37 -20.31
C PHE A 98 -12.89 14.03 -21.61
N PRO A 99 -12.42 15.01 -22.42
CA PRO A 99 -11.88 14.68 -23.75
C PRO A 99 -10.63 13.80 -23.69
N ARG A 100 -9.76 14.02 -22.69
CA ARG A 100 -8.52 13.25 -22.56
C ARG A 100 -8.81 11.80 -22.13
N SER A 101 -9.70 11.62 -21.16
CA SER A 101 -10.10 10.28 -20.67
C SER A 101 -10.81 9.48 -21.76
N LEU A 102 -11.75 10.08 -22.49
CA LEU A 102 -12.45 9.38 -23.57
C LEU A 102 -11.52 8.96 -24.72
N ASN A 103 -10.57 9.83 -25.10
CA ASN A 103 -9.58 9.51 -26.12
C ASN A 103 -8.68 8.35 -25.67
N ALA A 104 -8.25 8.36 -24.41
CA ALA A 104 -7.42 7.30 -23.84
C ALA A 104 -8.16 5.95 -23.75
N LEU A 105 -9.45 5.97 -23.38
CA LEU A 105 -10.29 4.77 -23.40
C LEU A 105 -10.42 4.19 -24.80
N SER A 106 -10.55 5.05 -25.81
CA SER A 106 -10.55 4.64 -27.22
C SER A 106 -9.22 3.99 -27.62
N GLU A 107 -8.10 4.51 -27.11
CA GLU A 107 -6.78 3.93 -27.33
C GLU A 107 -6.61 2.55 -26.66
N LEU A 108 -7.10 2.39 -25.42
CA LEU A 108 -7.14 1.10 -24.74
C LEU A 108 -7.94 0.06 -25.55
N MET A 109 -9.09 0.45 -26.12
CA MET A 109 -9.88 -0.45 -26.98
C MET A 109 -9.09 -0.90 -28.22
N LYS A 110 -8.33 0.00 -28.88
CA LYS A 110 -7.47 -0.37 -30.01
C LYS A 110 -6.38 -1.36 -29.60
N VAL A 111 -5.72 -1.13 -28.45
CA VAL A 111 -4.68 -2.03 -27.94
C VAL A 111 -5.25 -3.42 -27.67
N VAL A 112 -6.41 -3.49 -26.99
CA VAL A 112 -7.07 -4.77 -26.70
C VAL A 112 -7.44 -5.50 -27.98
N GLU A 113 -8.01 -4.79 -28.97
CA GLU A 113 -8.37 -5.41 -30.24
C GLU A 113 -7.14 -5.91 -31.01
N ALA A 114 -6.08 -5.09 -31.10
CA ALA A 114 -4.83 -5.49 -31.73
C ALA A 114 -4.20 -6.74 -31.07
N ARG A 115 -4.36 -6.91 -29.75
CA ARG A 115 -3.86 -8.09 -29.02
C ARG A 115 -4.70 -9.34 -29.26
N LYS A 116 -6.01 -9.22 -29.52
CA LYS A 116 -6.87 -10.37 -29.87
C LYS A 116 -6.54 -10.97 -31.24
N GLN A 117 -5.96 -10.17 -32.14
CA GLN A 117 -5.61 -10.57 -33.50
C GLN A 117 -4.18 -11.17 -33.59
N ARG A 118 -3.46 -11.29 -32.47
CA ARG A 118 -2.14 -11.94 -32.39
C ARG A 118 -2.32 -13.41 -32.03
#